data_AF-A0A8B7D759-F1
#
_entry.id   AF-A0A8B7D759-F1
#
_cell.length_a   1.000
_cell.length_b   1.000
_cell.length_c   1.000
_cell.angle_alpha   90.00
_cell.angle_beta   90.00
_cell.angle_gamma   90.00
#
_symmetry.space_group_name_H-M   'P 1'
#
loop_
_entity.id
_entity.type
_entity.pdbx_description
1 polymer ?
#
loop_
_entity_poly.entity_id
_entity_poly.type
_entity_poly.pdbx_seq_one_letter_code
_entity_poly.pdbx_strand_id
1 'polypeptide(L)'
;MVNFGNMLIEILTLLSCLKLGISQGCTINKVQYPVGDFINFCRKCTCHNDGSWVCRAQCRFPSIKTCPYGQALKQVDVEVLKGCFCQKSICADIMCDVRGKSYPPGPFISKCQKCICNKDGSWNCKSQCSFESIKCPLGKKVTRISTEVSNGCFCNKLVCATNQDTECNVNGVNYPHGKFTAICSNCICNQNGSWSCFSLCPIYKVQCKKNQSISYVRKEVIPGCYCEKPNCVNNN
;
A
#
# COMPACT_ATOMS: atom_id res chain seq x y z
N MET A 1 86.76 50.20 -28.23
CA MET A 1 86.05 48.89 -28.17
C MET A 1 85.29 48.85 -26.85
N VAL A 2 83.98 49.11 -26.89
CA VAL A 2 83.12 49.17 -25.71
C VAL A 2 82.40 47.82 -25.58
N ASN A 3 82.49 47.24 -24.40
CA ASN A 3 82.15 45.86 -24.08
C ASN A 3 80.62 45.73 -23.89
N PHE A 4 79.91 45.20 -24.90
CA PHE A 4 78.44 45.03 -24.94
C PHE A 4 77.96 43.72 -24.27
N GLY A 5 78.70 43.18 -23.30
CA GLY A 5 78.48 41.83 -22.77
C GLY A 5 77.52 41.67 -21.58
N ASN A 6 77.11 42.75 -20.91
CA ASN A 6 76.45 42.63 -19.59
C ASN A 6 74.99 43.10 -19.52
N MET A 7 74.36 43.52 -20.63
CA MET A 7 73.00 44.09 -20.59
C MET A 7 71.87 43.11 -20.95
N LEU A 8 72.19 41.84 -21.22
CA LEU A 8 71.21 40.81 -21.62
C LEU A 8 70.84 39.81 -20.52
N ILE A 9 71.55 39.82 -19.38
CA ILE A 9 71.26 38.90 -18.26
C ILE A 9 70.22 39.49 -17.29
N GLU A 10 70.03 40.81 -17.23
CA GLU A 10 69.02 41.42 -16.35
C GLU A 10 67.59 41.40 -16.92
N ILE A 11 67.41 41.17 -18.22
CA ILE A 11 66.05 41.08 -18.81
C ILE A 11 65.45 39.68 -18.64
N LEU A 12 66.28 38.63 -18.53
CA LEU A 12 65.83 37.25 -18.27
C LEU A 12 65.46 36.99 -16.80
N THR A 13 65.93 37.81 -15.86
CA THR A 13 65.51 37.76 -14.44
C THR A 13 64.24 38.57 -14.14
N LEU A 14 63.79 39.43 -15.05
CA LEU A 14 62.50 40.14 -14.91
C LEU A 14 61.30 39.32 -15.42
N LEU A 15 61.51 38.36 -16.33
CA LEU A 15 60.44 37.46 -16.80
C LEU A 15 60.09 36.33 -15.81
N SER A 16 60.98 35.98 -14.88
CA SER A 16 60.70 35.01 -13.80
C SER A 16 59.95 35.62 -12.61
N CYS A 17 59.72 36.94 -12.62
CA CYS A 17 58.87 37.65 -11.67
C CYS A 17 57.44 37.92 -12.19
N LEU A 18 57.09 37.45 -13.40
CA LEU A 18 55.70 37.06 -13.68
C LEU A 18 55.41 35.81 -12.85
N LYS A 19 55.28 36.04 -11.53
CA LYS A 19 54.57 35.20 -10.60
C LYS A 19 53.26 34.89 -11.29
N LEU A 20 53.23 33.72 -11.92
CA LEU A 20 52.22 32.70 -11.70
C LEU A 20 51.15 33.30 -10.81
N GLY A 21 50.11 33.86 -11.42
CA GLY A 21 48.84 34.08 -10.75
C GLY A 21 48.33 32.68 -10.42
N ILE A 22 48.96 32.02 -9.46
CA ILE A 22 48.55 30.74 -8.91
C ILE A 22 47.15 31.06 -8.44
N SER A 23 46.16 30.54 -9.15
CA SER A 23 44.77 30.78 -8.83
C SER A 23 44.60 30.49 -7.36
N GLN A 24 44.29 31.52 -6.58
CA GLN A 24 44.04 31.37 -5.15
C GLN A 24 42.86 30.42 -5.04
N GLY A 25 43.12 29.20 -4.59
CA GLY A 25 42.17 28.10 -4.66
C GLY A 25 42.69 26.94 -3.84
N CYS A 26 41.77 26.09 -3.40
CA CYS A 26 42.08 24.99 -2.52
C CYS A 26 42.18 23.70 -3.32
N THR A 27 43.23 22.90 -3.08
CA THR A 27 43.36 21.58 -3.68
C THR A 27 42.91 20.52 -2.68
N ILE A 28 41.86 19.77 -3.00
CA ILE A 28 41.30 18.73 -2.13
C ILE A 28 41.18 17.45 -2.94
N ASN A 29 41.84 16.39 -2.50
CA ASN A 29 41.90 15.11 -3.22
C ASN A 29 42.28 15.27 -4.70
N LYS A 30 43.27 16.14 -5.00
CA LYS A 30 43.75 16.47 -6.36
C LYS A 30 42.76 17.26 -7.24
N VAL A 31 41.64 17.74 -6.69
CA VAL A 31 40.69 18.62 -7.38
C VAL A 31 40.88 20.05 -6.88
N GLN A 32 40.96 21.03 -7.78
CA GLN A 32 41.05 22.45 -7.44
C GLN A 32 39.66 23.07 -7.29
N TYR A 33 39.47 23.86 -6.24
CA TYR A 33 38.26 24.61 -5.94
C TYR A 33 38.58 26.10 -5.84
N PRO A 34 37.68 26.99 -6.34
CA PRO A 34 37.85 28.44 -6.15
C PRO A 34 37.72 28.83 -4.68
N VAL A 35 38.29 30.00 -4.31
CA VAL A 35 37.98 30.62 -3.01
C VAL A 35 36.47 30.78 -2.86
N GLY A 36 35.95 30.46 -1.67
CA GLY A 36 34.54 30.54 -1.33
C GLY A 36 33.94 29.20 -0.91
N ASP A 37 32.62 29.13 -0.92
CA ASP A 37 31.86 27.95 -0.51
C ASP A 37 31.69 26.96 -1.66
N PHE A 38 31.92 25.68 -1.40
CA PHE A 38 31.68 24.58 -2.33
C PHE A 38 31.19 23.32 -1.62
N ILE A 39 30.65 22.38 -2.38
CA ILE A 39 30.20 21.08 -1.87
C ILE A 39 31.17 20.00 -2.30
N ASN A 40 31.64 19.19 -1.34
CA ASN A 40 32.49 18.04 -1.61
C ASN A 40 32.10 16.87 -0.69
N PHE A 41 31.81 15.69 -1.26
CA PHE A 41 31.37 14.49 -0.52
C PHE A 41 30.32 14.78 0.57
N CYS A 42 29.25 15.50 0.23
CA CYS A 42 28.15 15.85 1.16
C CYS A 42 28.57 16.70 2.38
N ARG A 43 29.70 17.40 2.27
CA ARG A 43 30.13 18.42 3.22
C ARG A 43 30.08 19.77 2.54
N LYS A 44 29.62 20.78 3.30
CA LYS A 44 29.82 22.17 2.89
C LYS A 44 31.22 22.56 3.33
N CYS A 45 32.02 22.98 2.37
CA CYS A 45 33.40 23.34 2.57
C CYS A 45 33.59 24.82 2.19
N THR A 46 34.49 25.49 2.88
CA THR A 46 34.89 26.87 2.59
C THR A 46 36.38 26.89 2.31
N CYS A 47 36.76 27.40 1.15
CA CYS A 47 38.15 27.64 0.75
C CYS A 47 38.52 29.09 1.08
N HIS A 48 39.60 29.28 1.83
CA HIS A 48 40.11 30.58 2.23
C HIS A 48 41.20 31.08 1.25
N ASN A 49 41.46 32.40 1.26
CA ASN A 49 42.43 33.05 0.37
C ASN A 49 43.88 32.56 0.56
N ASP A 50 44.19 32.00 1.73
CA ASP A 50 45.50 31.43 2.05
C ASP A 50 45.67 29.98 1.55
N GLY A 51 44.67 29.43 0.85
CA GLY A 51 44.64 28.05 0.37
C GLY A 51 44.23 27.03 1.43
N SER A 52 43.97 27.46 2.67
CA SER A 52 43.39 26.60 3.70
C SER A 52 41.90 26.36 3.43
N TRP A 53 41.38 25.24 3.90
CA TRP A 53 39.97 24.90 3.74
C TRP A 53 39.42 24.20 4.97
N VAL A 54 38.13 24.41 5.22
CA VAL A 54 37.38 23.75 6.30
C VAL A 54 36.11 23.14 5.75
N CYS A 55 35.87 21.88 6.06
CA CYS A 55 34.62 21.20 5.71
C CYS A 55 33.80 20.92 6.96
N ARG A 56 32.54 21.31 6.96
CA ARG A 56 31.58 20.99 8.02
C ARG A 56 30.59 19.94 7.51
N ALA A 57 30.45 18.86 8.28
CA ALA A 57 29.40 17.88 8.05
C ALA A 57 28.03 18.58 8.06
N GLN A 58 27.23 18.32 7.03
CA GLN A 58 25.88 18.89 6.91
C GLN A 58 24.85 18.11 7.73
N CYS A 59 25.15 16.84 8.05
CA CYS A 59 24.31 16.02 8.92
C CYS A 59 24.51 16.41 10.39
N ARG A 60 23.91 17.51 10.83
CA ARG A 60 23.78 17.84 12.25
C ARG A 60 22.32 17.74 12.65
N PHE A 61 21.88 16.53 12.98
CA PHE A 61 20.61 16.32 13.65
C PHE A 61 20.87 15.95 15.11
N PRO A 62 20.15 16.52 16.07
CA PRO A 62 20.22 16.06 17.45
C PRO A 62 19.77 14.60 17.51
N SER A 63 20.55 13.75 18.18
CA SER A 63 20.18 12.36 18.38
C SER A 63 18.98 12.28 19.33
N ILE A 64 17.82 11.92 18.80
CA ILE A 64 16.66 11.55 19.62
C ILE A 64 16.97 10.19 20.25
N LYS A 65 16.93 10.11 21.60
CA LYS A 65 17.17 8.86 22.33
C LYS A 65 15.88 8.13 22.70
N THR A 66 14.79 8.87 22.86
CA THR A 66 13.49 8.34 23.30
C THR A 66 12.38 9.04 22.54
N CYS A 67 11.29 8.32 22.29
CA CYS A 67 10.08 8.87 21.70
C CYS A 67 8.94 8.92 22.72
N PRO A 68 7.97 9.84 22.54
CA PRO A 68 6.72 9.84 23.29
C PRO A 68 5.99 8.48 23.25
N TYR A 69 5.11 8.26 24.23
CA TYR A 69 4.28 7.06 24.27
C TYR A 69 3.46 6.90 22.98
N GLY A 70 3.52 5.71 22.36
CA GLY A 70 2.83 5.42 21.09
C GLY A 70 3.67 5.68 19.83
N GLN A 71 4.91 6.16 19.97
CA GLN A 71 5.83 6.40 18.87
C GLN A 71 7.08 5.51 18.96
N ALA A 72 7.65 5.18 17.80
CA ALA A 72 8.92 4.48 17.68
C ALA A 72 9.95 5.35 16.97
N LEU A 73 11.21 5.12 17.33
CA LEU A 73 12.34 5.75 16.65
C LEU A 73 12.49 5.14 15.26
N LYS A 74 12.38 5.98 14.23
CA LYS A 74 12.59 5.59 12.84
C LYS A 74 13.73 6.41 12.25
N GLN A 75 14.62 5.76 11.51
CA GLN A 75 15.58 6.45 10.68
C GLN A 75 14.95 6.79 9.33
N VAL A 76 15.06 8.05 8.94
CA VAL A 76 14.65 8.52 7.62
C VAL A 76 15.82 9.21 6.93
N ASP A 77 15.91 9.02 5.63
CA ASP A 77 16.89 9.73 4.80
C ASP A 77 16.36 11.12 4.47
N VAL A 78 17.12 12.13 4.89
CA VAL A 78 16.81 13.54 4.62
C VAL A 78 17.83 14.06 3.63
N GLU A 79 17.37 14.52 2.47
CA GLU A 79 18.23 15.19 1.49
C GLU A 79 18.64 16.57 2.03
N VAL A 80 19.92 16.74 2.32
CA VAL A 80 20.47 18.02 2.84
C VAL A 80 21.07 18.87 1.73
N LEU A 81 21.52 18.24 0.65
CA LEU A 81 22.04 18.82 -0.58
C LEU A 81 21.67 17.88 -1.73
N LYS A 82 21.60 18.39 -2.95
CA LYS A 82 21.24 17.60 -4.13
C LYS A 82 22.07 16.31 -4.23
N GLY A 83 21.43 15.16 -4.07
CA GLY A 83 22.06 13.83 -4.10
C GLY A 83 22.79 13.42 -2.80
N CYS A 84 22.62 14.16 -1.70
CA CYS A 84 23.25 13.89 -0.42
C CYS A 84 22.20 13.69 0.67
N PHE A 85 22.13 12.46 1.17
CA PHE A 85 21.17 12.04 2.18
C PHE A 85 21.84 11.84 3.53
N CYS A 86 21.20 12.32 4.58
CA CYS A 86 21.60 12.13 5.95
C CYS A 86 20.53 11.32 6.68
N GLN A 87 20.96 10.33 7.47
CA GLN A 87 20.05 9.62 8.37
C GLN A 87 19.64 10.54 9.52
N LYS A 88 18.35 10.80 9.64
CA LYS A 88 17.74 11.52 10.76
C LYS A 88 16.84 10.56 11.52
N SER A 89 17.06 10.44 12.83
CA SER A 89 16.11 9.78 13.70
C SER A 89 14.89 10.69 13.93
N ILE A 90 13.70 10.18 13.67
CA ILE A 90 12.43 10.83 13.96
C ILE A 90 11.58 9.91 14.83
N CYS A 91 10.63 10.49 15.57
CA CYS A 91 9.57 9.72 16.19
C CYS A 91 8.41 9.62 15.21
N ALA A 92 8.02 8.40 14.88
CA ALA A 92 6.88 8.11 14.04
C ALA A 92 5.87 7.29 14.83
N ASP A 93 4.58 7.50 14.59
CA ASP A 93 3.54 6.70 15.22
C ASP A 93 3.71 5.23 14.84
N ILE A 94 3.63 4.36 15.84
CA ILE A 94 3.68 2.92 15.62
C ILE A 94 2.33 2.51 15.05
N MET A 95 2.33 2.00 13.82
CA MET A 95 1.12 1.53 13.16
C MET A 95 1.34 0.08 12.69
N CYS A 96 0.40 -0.80 13.00
CA CYS A 96 0.38 -2.14 12.45
C CYS A 96 -0.42 -2.16 11.15
N ASP A 97 0.22 -2.55 10.05
CA ASP A 97 -0.50 -2.83 8.80
C ASP A 97 -1.07 -4.26 8.84
N VAL A 98 -2.39 -4.33 8.93
CA VAL A 98 -3.13 -5.59 8.89
C VAL A 98 -4.04 -5.58 7.67
N ARG A 99 -3.57 -6.25 6.61
CA ARG A 99 -4.29 -6.41 5.33
C ARG A 99 -4.59 -5.07 4.64
N GLY A 100 -3.63 -4.15 4.62
CA GLY A 100 -3.74 -2.84 3.97
C GLY A 100 -4.49 -1.81 4.81
N LYS A 101 -4.68 -2.05 6.10
CA LYS A 101 -5.27 -1.12 7.06
C LYS A 101 -4.32 -0.91 8.22
N SER A 102 -4.08 0.35 8.58
CA SER A 102 -3.21 0.74 9.68
C SER A 102 -3.99 0.83 10.99
N TYR A 103 -3.46 0.22 12.03
CA TYR A 103 -4.03 0.23 13.38
C TYR A 103 -3.02 0.78 14.38
N PRO A 104 -3.45 1.64 15.33
CA PRO A 104 -2.58 2.10 16.40
C PRO A 104 -2.26 0.96 17.39
N PRO A 105 -1.25 1.14 18.26
CA PRO A 105 -0.89 0.12 19.24
C PRO A 105 -2.05 -0.15 20.20
N GLY A 106 -2.30 -1.43 20.49
CA GLY A 106 -3.41 -1.87 21.32
C GLY A 106 -4.33 -2.88 20.64
N PRO A 107 -5.44 -3.26 21.31
CA PRO A 107 -6.38 -4.23 20.79
C PRO A 107 -7.29 -3.63 19.70
N PHE A 108 -7.59 -4.42 18.67
CA PHE A 108 -8.53 -4.06 17.61
C PHE A 108 -9.23 -5.29 17.03
N ILE A 109 -10.31 -5.07 16.26
CA ILE A 109 -11.03 -6.14 15.55
C ILE A 109 -10.80 -5.99 14.04
N SER A 110 -10.39 -7.07 13.38
CA SER A 110 -10.27 -7.12 11.92
C SER A 110 -10.85 -8.42 11.38
N LYS A 111 -11.86 -8.33 10.52
CA LYS A 111 -12.52 -9.48 9.84
C LYS A 111 -12.76 -10.67 10.79
N CYS A 112 -13.53 -10.47 11.86
CA CYS A 112 -13.84 -11.51 12.86
C CYS A 112 -12.67 -12.03 13.71
N GLN A 113 -11.56 -11.31 13.76
CA GLN A 113 -10.42 -11.67 14.58
C GLN A 113 -10.17 -10.58 15.62
N LYS A 114 -9.91 -10.99 16.87
CA LYS A 114 -9.37 -10.09 17.90
C LYS A 114 -7.87 -10.04 17.70
N CYS A 115 -7.35 -8.85 17.42
CA CYS A 115 -5.95 -8.62 17.14
C CYS A 115 -5.34 -7.69 18.19
N ILE A 116 -4.03 -7.77 18.38
CA ILE A 116 -3.25 -6.86 19.21
C ILE A 116 -2.11 -6.32 18.37
N CYS A 117 -2.01 -4.99 18.27
CA CYS A 117 -0.86 -4.30 17.69
C CYS A 117 0.14 -3.97 18.80
N ASN A 118 1.34 -4.52 18.70
CA ASN A 118 2.41 -4.33 19.65
C ASN A 118 3.15 -3.00 19.39
N LYS A 119 3.90 -2.54 20.39
CA LYS A 119 4.65 -1.26 20.31
C LYS A 119 5.87 -1.33 19.38
N ASP A 120 6.24 -2.50 18.90
CA ASP A 120 7.28 -2.68 17.89
C ASP A 120 6.71 -2.71 16.46
N GLY A 121 5.39 -2.53 16.31
CA GLY A 121 4.68 -2.64 15.03
C GLY A 121 4.35 -4.08 14.60
N SER A 122 4.77 -5.09 15.37
CA SER A 122 4.30 -6.45 15.18
C SER A 122 2.84 -6.60 15.61
N TRP A 123 2.13 -7.57 15.06
CA TRP A 123 0.75 -7.84 15.45
C TRP A 123 0.43 -9.33 15.40
N ASN A 124 -0.54 -9.73 16.20
CA ASN A 124 -1.12 -11.08 16.17
C ASN A 124 -2.64 -11.00 16.21
N CYS A 125 -3.29 -12.03 15.66
CA CYS A 125 -4.74 -12.12 15.60
C CYS A 125 -5.20 -13.50 16.05
N LYS A 126 -6.26 -13.55 16.86
CA LYS A 126 -6.96 -14.78 17.24
C LYS A 126 -8.37 -14.74 16.65
N SER A 127 -8.75 -15.83 15.97
CA SER A 127 -10.12 -16.02 15.49
C SER A 127 -11.10 -15.90 16.64
N GLN A 128 -12.18 -15.14 16.44
CA GLN A 128 -13.31 -15.13 17.38
C GLN A 128 -14.23 -16.34 17.17
N CYS A 129 -14.13 -17.01 16.01
CA CYS A 129 -14.88 -18.22 15.76
C CYS A 129 -14.25 -19.40 16.49
N SER A 130 -15.05 -20.06 17.34
CA SER A 130 -14.69 -21.35 17.95
C SER A 130 -14.67 -22.44 16.87
N PHE A 131 -13.62 -23.25 16.87
CA PHE A 131 -13.53 -24.45 16.03
C PHE A 131 -13.81 -25.66 16.92
N GLU A 132 -15.08 -25.88 17.23
CA GLU A 132 -15.51 -27.07 17.98
C GLU A 132 -15.79 -28.22 17.01
N SER A 133 -15.28 -29.41 17.34
CA SER A 133 -15.75 -30.65 16.74
C SER A 133 -16.84 -31.24 17.63
N ILE A 134 -18.05 -31.39 17.09
CA ILE A 134 -19.15 -32.04 17.80
C ILE A 134 -19.41 -33.44 17.21
N LYS A 135 -19.80 -34.39 18.08
CA LYS A 135 -20.35 -35.68 17.65
C LYS A 135 -21.86 -35.63 17.86
N CYS A 136 -22.62 -35.95 16.82
CA CYS A 136 -24.07 -35.99 16.92
C CYS A 136 -24.57 -37.39 17.34
N PRO A 137 -25.66 -37.46 18.12
CA PRO A 137 -26.31 -38.72 18.42
C PRO A 137 -26.90 -39.35 17.14
N LEU A 138 -27.17 -40.66 17.20
CA LEU A 138 -27.80 -41.42 16.11
C LEU A 138 -29.06 -40.72 15.59
N GLY A 139 -29.20 -40.63 14.26
CA GLY A 139 -30.33 -39.96 13.60
C GLY A 139 -30.20 -38.43 13.44
N LYS A 140 -29.14 -37.81 13.99
CA LYS A 140 -28.82 -36.39 13.76
C LYS A 140 -27.56 -36.23 12.91
N LYS A 141 -27.53 -35.21 12.06
CA LYS A 141 -26.34 -34.84 11.26
C LYS A 141 -25.77 -33.52 11.78
N VAL A 142 -24.45 -33.39 11.67
CA VAL A 142 -23.74 -32.14 11.92
C VAL A 142 -24.10 -31.17 10.81
N THR A 143 -24.63 -30.01 11.18
CA THR A 143 -24.93 -28.88 10.28
C THR A 143 -24.22 -27.63 10.79
N ARG A 144 -24.04 -26.65 9.91
CA ARG A 144 -23.46 -25.34 10.22
C ARG A 144 -24.57 -24.30 10.26
N ILE A 145 -24.69 -23.61 11.38
CA ILE A 145 -25.52 -22.41 11.49
C ILE A 145 -24.62 -21.17 11.58
N SER A 146 -24.99 -20.11 10.88
CA SER A 146 -24.33 -18.82 11.01
C SER A 146 -24.81 -18.16 12.31
N THR A 147 -23.89 -17.81 13.20
CA THR A 147 -24.20 -17.15 14.47
C THR A 147 -23.34 -15.91 14.62
N GLU A 148 -23.96 -14.79 14.98
CA GLU A 148 -23.23 -13.56 15.26
C GLU A 148 -22.48 -13.69 16.59
N VAL A 149 -21.16 -13.47 16.57
CA VAL A 149 -20.30 -13.56 17.77
C VAL A 149 -19.85 -12.18 18.28
N SER A 150 -19.88 -11.17 17.42
CA SER A 150 -19.65 -9.76 17.73
C SER A 150 -20.19 -8.91 16.59
N ASN A 151 -20.45 -7.61 16.81
CA ASN A 151 -21.09 -6.70 15.86
C ASN A 151 -20.60 -6.89 14.40
N GLY A 152 -21.45 -7.49 13.56
CA GLY A 152 -21.18 -7.74 12.14
C GLY A 152 -20.23 -8.90 11.84
N CYS A 153 -19.91 -9.71 12.85
CA CYS A 153 -19.07 -10.88 12.74
C CYS A 153 -19.88 -12.17 12.92
N PHE A 154 -19.96 -12.96 11.86
CA PHE A 154 -20.70 -14.22 11.82
C PHE A 154 -19.73 -15.40 11.76
N CYS A 155 -19.94 -16.36 12.67
CA CYS A 155 -19.18 -17.60 12.72
C CYS A 155 -20.09 -18.79 12.45
N ASN A 156 -19.58 -19.79 11.73
CA ASN A 156 -20.29 -21.04 11.50
C ASN A 156 -20.15 -21.93 12.73
N LYS A 157 -21.21 -22.03 13.53
CA LYS A 157 -21.29 -22.96 14.66
C LYS A 157 -21.83 -24.31 14.20
N LEU A 158 -21.17 -25.39 14.60
CA LEU A 158 -21.69 -26.74 14.36
C LEU A 158 -22.83 -27.02 15.34
N VAL A 159 -23.94 -27.55 14.83
CA VAL A 159 -25.08 -28.03 15.64
C VAL A 159 -25.59 -29.37 15.12
N CYS A 160 -26.23 -30.15 15.99
CA CYS A 160 -26.86 -31.41 15.61
C CYS A 160 -28.32 -31.17 15.26
N ALA A 161 -28.67 -31.28 13.98
CA ALA A 161 -30.06 -31.26 13.54
C ALA A 161 -30.53 -32.70 13.25
N THR A 162 -31.71 -33.04 13.75
CA THR A 162 -32.53 -34.13 13.18
C THR A 162 -32.79 -33.79 11.73
N ASN A 163 -32.76 -34.75 10.80
CA ASN A 163 -33.02 -34.55 9.37
C ASN A 163 -34.17 -33.57 9.14
N GLN A 164 -33.88 -32.28 9.04
CA GLN A 164 -34.83 -31.29 8.58
C GLN A 164 -34.81 -31.47 7.08
N ASP A 165 -36.00 -31.56 6.49
CA ASP A 165 -36.19 -31.24 5.08
C ASP A 165 -35.35 -30.00 4.82
N THR A 166 -34.24 -30.19 4.10
CA THR A 166 -33.16 -29.22 4.10
C THR A 166 -33.67 -28.03 3.31
N GLU A 167 -34.08 -26.99 4.02
CA GLU A 167 -34.53 -25.78 3.38
C GLU A 167 -33.33 -25.00 2.86
N CYS A 168 -33.39 -24.58 1.60
CA CYS A 168 -32.43 -23.65 1.03
C CYS A 168 -32.94 -22.23 1.17
N ASN A 169 -32.15 -21.37 1.82
CA ASN A 169 -32.44 -19.94 1.85
C ASN A 169 -31.92 -19.29 0.56
N VAL A 170 -32.83 -18.85 -0.30
CA VAL A 170 -32.53 -18.11 -1.53
C VAL A 170 -33.11 -16.71 -1.41
N ASN A 171 -32.23 -15.70 -1.35
CA ASN A 171 -32.60 -14.30 -1.20
C ASN A 171 -33.54 -14.02 0.00
N GLY A 172 -33.35 -14.71 1.12
CA GLY A 172 -34.15 -14.54 2.34
C GLY A 172 -35.42 -15.39 2.41
N VAL A 173 -35.74 -16.15 1.36
CA VAL A 173 -36.89 -17.08 1.34
C VAL A 173 -36.40 -18.52 1.45
N ASN A 174 -37.01 -19.30 2.33
CA ASN A 174 -36.68 -20.71 2.50
C ASN A 174 -37.50 -21.57 1.53
N TYR A 175 -36.82 -22.48 0.83
CA TYR A 175 -37.42 -23.43 -0.10
C TYR A 175 -37.12 -24.86 0.33
N PRO A 176 -38.08 -25.78 0.26
CA PRO A 176 -37.82 -27.18 0.59
C PRO A 176 -36.84 -27.81 -0.40
N HIS A 177 -36.25 -28.93 0.00
CA HIS A 177 -35.43 -29.76 -0.87
C HIS A 177 -36.14 -30.10 -2.19
N GLY A 178 -35.45 -29.97 -3.32
CA GLY A 178 -35.99 -30.23 -4.65
C GLY A 178 -35.95 -29.03 -5.59
N LYS A 179 -36.77 -29.08 -6.66
CA LYS A 179 -36.86 -28.02 -7.68
C LYS A 179 -37.85 -26.95 -7.24
N PHE A 180 -37.49 -25.68 -7.41
CA PHE A 180 -38.38 -24.54 -7.16
C PHE A 180 -38.08 -23.39 -8.13
N THR A 181 -38.98 -22.41 -8.20
CA THR A 181 -38.80 -21.18 -8.99
C THR A 181 -38.66 -20.00 -8.05
N ALA A 182 -37.60 -19.21 -8.23
CA ALA A 182 -37.35 -17.99 -7.46
C ALA A 182 -36.88 -16.88 -8.39
N ILE A 183 -37.59 -15.73 -8.38
CA ILE A 183 -37.23 -14.50 -9.10
C ILE A 183 -36.67 -14.78 -10.52
N CYS A 184 -37.52 -15.19 -11.45
CA CYS A 184 -37.10 -15.48 -12.83
C CYS A 184 -36.00 -16.53 -12.99
N SER A 185 -35.81 -17.41 -12.01
CA SER A 185 -34.79 -18.46 -12.06
C SER A 185 -35.39 -19.79 -11.62
N ASN A 186 -35.01 -20.86 -12.32
CA ASN A 186 -35.28 -22.22 -11.86
C ASN A 186 -34.11 -22.66 -10.99
N CYS A 187 -34.41 -23.14 -9.80
CA CYS A 187 -33.43 -23.46 -8.79
C CYS A 187 -33.60 -24.91 -8.30
N ILE A 188 -32.51 -25.49 -7.81
CA ILE A 188 -32.46 -26.81 -7.18
C ILE A 188 -31.87 -26.64 -5.78
N CYS A 189 -32.63 -27.04 -4.75
CA CYS A 189 -32.16 -27.14 -3.38
C CYS A 189 -31.65 -28.57 -3.12
N ASN A 190 -30.36 -28.69 -2.79
CA ASN A 190 -29.71 -29.97 -2.53
C ASN A 190 -29.86 -30.37 -1.05
N GLN A 191 -29.73 -31.67 -0.76
CA GLN A 191 -29.86 -32.24 0.60
C GLN A 191 -28.85 -31.71 1.63
N ASN A 192 -27.81 -31.02 1.18
CA ASN A 192 -26.81 -30.39 2.04
C ASN A 192 -27.12 -28.90 2.31
N GLY A 193 -28.30 -28.40 1.90
CA GLY A 193 -28.70 -27.00 2.01
C GLY A 193 -28.06 -26.06 0.98
N SER A 194 -27.18 -26.58 0.11
CA SER A 194 -26.67 -25.80 -1.03
C SER A 194 -27.73 -25.70 -2.12
N TRP A 195 -27.71 -24.62 -2.89
CA TRP A 195 -28.61 -24.44 -4.01
C TRP A 195 -27.89 -23.92 -5.24
N SER A 196 -28.46 -24.21 -6.41
CA SER A 196 -28.03 -23.65 -7.69
C SER A 196 -29.24 -23.16 -8.46
N CYS A 197 -29.09 -22.04 -9.16
CA CYS A 197 -30.14 -21.44 -9.96
C CYS A 197 -29.66 -21.20 -11.39
N PHE A 198 -30.55 -21.38 -12.35
CA PHE A 198 -30.35 -21.02 -13.74
C PHE A 198 -31.42 -19.99 -14.12
N SER A 199 -30.96 -18.85 -14.63
CA SER A 199 -31.85 -17.76 -15.04
C SER A 199 -32.74 -18.21 -16.20
N LEU A 200 -34.02 -17.86 -16.12
CA LEU A 200 -34.99 -18.05 -17.19
C LEU A 200 -34.95 -16.88 -18.19
N CYS A 201 -34.19 -15.82 -17.88
CA CYS A 201 -33.96 -14.72 -18.79
C CYS A 201 -33.01 -15.16 -19.91
N PRO A 202 -33.40 -14.98 -21.20
CA PRO A 202 -32.51 -15.27 -22.31
C PRO A 202 -31.25 -14.39 -22.26
N ILE A 203 -30.10 -14.97 -22.57
CA ILE A 203 -28.86 -14.21 -22.72
C ILE A 203 -28.87 -13.57 -24.12
N TYR A 204 -29.01 -12.24 -24.16
CA TYR A 204 -28.99 -11.50 -25.41
C TYR A 204 -27.57 -11.03 -25.75
N LYS A 205 -27.13 -11.25 -26.99
CA LYS A 205 -25.93 -10.62 -27.56
C LYS A 205 -26.39 -9.64 -28.64
N VAL A 206 -26.31 -8.34 -28.36
CA VAL A 206 -26.73 -7.29 -29.29
C VAL A 206 -25.51 -6.45 -29.66
N GLN A 207 -25.31 -6.23 -30.96
CA GLN A 207 -24.35 -5.27 -31.50
C GLN A 207 -25.14 -4.14 -32.17
N CYS A 208 -25.02 -2.93 -31.61
CA CYS A 208 -25.64 -1.74 -32.18
C CYS A 208 -24.71 -1.08 -33.20
N LYS A 209 -25.29 -0.33 -34.14
CA LYS A 209 -24.52 0.45 -35.13
C LYS A 209 -23.77 1.61 -34.47
N LYS A 210 -22.80 2.20 -35.16
CA LYS A 210 -21.89 3.26 -34.67
C LYS A 210 -22.60 4.50 -34.08
N ASN A 211 -23.87 4.76 -34.44
CA ASN A 211 -24.68 5.89 -33.97
C ASN A 211 -25.86 5.47 -33.07
N GLN A 212 -25.76 4.27 -32.47
CA GLN A 212 -26.80 3.72 -31.61
C GLN A 212 -26.22 3.36 -30.24
N SER A 213 -27.05 3.49 -29.21
CA SER A 213 -26.78 3.02 -27.86
C SER A 213 -27.70 1.85 -27.49
N ILE A 214 -27.25 1.03 -26.54
CA ILE A 214 -28.07 -0.04 -25.97
C ILE A 214 -28.99 0.59 -24.92
N SER A 215 -30.30 0.43 -25.10
CA SER A 215 -31.31 0.64 -24.06
C SER A 215 -31.91 -0.69 -23.64
N TYR A 216 -32.52 -0.77 -22.46
CA TYR A 216 -33.14 -2.00 -21.96
C TYR A 216 -34.64 -1.83 -21.85
N VAL A 217 -35.38 -2.76 -22.46
CA VAL A 217 -36.84 -2.83 -22.36
C VAL A 217 -37.21 -4.02 -21.48
N ARG A 218 -38.00 -3.76 -20.45
CA ARG A 218 -38.53 -4.80 -19.57
C ARG A 218 -39.59 -5.59 -20.33
N LYS A 219 -39.38 -6.90 -20.51
CA LYS A 219 -40.32 -7.79 -21.21
C LYS A 219 -40.63 -9.00 -20.35
N GLU A 220 -41.92 -9.36 -20.26
CA GLU A 220 -42.34 -10.59 -19.62
C GLU A 220 -41.96 -11.80 -20.48
N VAL A 221 -41.28 -12.78 -19.88
CA VAL A 221 -40.77 -13.98 -20.59
C VAL A 221 -41.61 -15.21 -20.23
N ILE A 222 -42.06 -15.29 -18.98
CA ILE A 222 -43.10 -16.21 -18.49
C ILE A 222 -43.97 -15.45 -17.47
N PRO A 223 -45.20 -15.90 -17.17
CA PRO A 223 -46.08 -15.19 -16.24
C PRO A 223 -45.40 -14.82 -14.92
N GLY A 224 -45.39 -13.52 -14.59
CA GLY A 224 -44.76 -12.98 -13.38
C GLY A 224 -43.24 -12.81 -13.45
N CYS A 225 -42.61 -13.14 -14.57
CA CYS A 225 -41.17 -13.02 -14.77
C CYS A 225 -40.82 -12.02 -15.87
N TYR A 226 -40.15 -10.94 -15.49
CA TYR A 226 -39.75 -9.87 -16.38
C TYR A 226 -38.23 -9.80 -16.51
N CYS A 227 -37.75 -9.81 -17.75
CA CYS A 227 -36.33 -9.73 -18.07
C CYS A 227 -36.02 -8.47 -18.87
N GLU A 228 -34.80 -7.98 -18.72
CA GLU A 228 -34.31 -6.84 -19.51
C GLU A 228 -33.85 -7.32 -20.88
N LYS A 229 -34.53 -6.86 -21.93
CA LYS A 229 -34.14 -7.11 -23.32
C LYS A 229 -33.40 -5.89 -23.85
N PRO A 230 -32.12 -6.01 -24.23
CA PRO A 230 -31.39 -4.92 -24.88
C PRO A 230 -32.01 -4.60 -26.25
N ASN A 231 -32.09 -3.32 -26.56
CA ASN A 231 -32.56 -2.78 -27.83
C ASN A 231 -31.63 -1.65 -28.29
N CYS A 232 -31.44 -1.49 -29.59
CA CYS A 232 -30.62 -0.40 -30.13
C CYS A 232 -31.49 0.84 -30.35
N VAL A 233 -31.12 1.96 -29.75
CA VAL A 233 -31.77 3.26 -29.93
C VAL A 233 -30.80 4.25 -30.54
N ASN A 234 -31.29 5.16 -31.38
CA ASN A 234 -30.43 6.19 -31.97
C ASN A 234 -30.03 7.20 -30.88
N ASN A 235 -28.77 7.63 -30.92
CA ASN A 235 -28.33 8.73 -30.06
C ASN A 235 -28.89 10.03 -30.64
N ASN A 236 -29.84 10.66 -29.95
CA ASN A 236 -30.30 12.01 -30.26
C ASN A 236 -29.23 13.04 -29.88
#